data_AF-A0A2T4BL88-F1
#
_entry.id   AF-A0A2T4BL88-F1
#
_cell.length_a   1.000
_cell.length_b   1.000
_cell.length_c   1.000
_cell.angle_alpha   90.00
_cell.angle_beta   90.00
_cell.angle_gamma   90.00
#
_symmetry.space_group_name_H-M   'P 1'
#
loop_
_entity.id
_entity.type
_entity.pdbx_description
1 polymer ?
#
loop_
_entity_poly.entity_id
_entity_poly.type
_entity_poly.pdbx_seq_one_letter_code
_entity_poly.pdbx_strand_id
1 'polypeptide(L)'
;MTRRLQEATEEAMYSGGSSGRRAVEDAGFSDELKEKLLSKIADANFRQEHASAFTERDLTSTAGEGTRHVATSAPWTGEEATEDAVLRMLDDARKPLKPELRGKFQPPVIDPRVKRTPVVPPPQRALKARDRASFYAGMGMKEDKGLSEKEREELKSLFRSRFEPVARVMPATPSGLAALANDHIENAIARGQFKNIARGKGVELDLERSNPYVDTTEYLLNRIVQRQDIVPPWIEKQQELSRAANALRSRLRADWKRHAARMIAAKGGSLEEQMARAEQYAAAERVHNPRQVAGKAADETEQDAREPSEQDLGPLPRPFRDPDWEKAERAYLELSIEQLNAITRSYNLMAPELAKKPYYNLQRELDACFADVAPLLAKEIKERATGPRATSRLTSKPSPFTGDGIIGNLGAKDTVKIHDSRAQPYGFKEWWKDVWKK
;
A
#
# COMPACT_ATOMS: atom_id res chain seq x y z
N MET A 1 46.83 61.73 28.83
CA MET A 1 46.26 61.51 27.48
C MET A 1 45.50 60.18 27.41
N THR A 2 46.12 59.05 27.74
CA THR A 2 45.49 57.71 27.70
C THR A 2 44.20 57.59 28.50
N ARG A 3 44.15 58.10 29.73
CA ARG A 3 42.94 58.07 30.57
C ARG A 3 41.77 58.89 30.00
N ARG A 4 42.04 60.08 29.45
CA ARG A 4 41.02 60.91 28.80
C ARG A 4 40.50 60.30 27.51
N LEU A 5 41.39 59.65 26.75
CA LEU A 5 41.02 58.91 25.56
C LEU A 5 40.12 57.73 25.95
N GLN A 6 40.49 56.98 26.99
CA GLN A 6 39.69 55.89 27.51
C GLN A 6 38.31 56.37 27.98
N GLU A 7 38.25 57.42 28.81
CA GLU A 7 37.01 58.02 29.29
C GLU A 7 36.12 58.49 28.12
N ALA A 8 36.69 59.18 27.13
CA ALA A 8 35.94 59.62 25.94
C ALA A 8 35.47 58.44 25.06
N THR A 9 36.26 57.37 24.94
CA THR A 9 35.83 56.15 24.22
C THR A 9 34.78 55.36 24.97
N GLU A 10 34.87 55.27 26.30
CA GLU A 10 33.87 54.63 27.15
C GLU A 10 32.56 55.41 27.05
N GLU A 11 32.60 56.73 27.22
CA GLU A 11 31.42 57.60 27.09
C GLU A 11 30.80 57.55 25.69
N ALA A 12 31.61 57.47 24.63
CA ALA A 12 31.12 57.30 23.26
C ALA A 12 30.44 55.94 23.01
N MET A 13 30.99 54.86 23.59
CA MET A 13 30.41 53.51 23.48
C MET A 13 29.13 53.38 24.31
N TYR A 14 29.06 54.00 25.50
CA TYR A 14 27.89 53.92 26.39
C TYR A 14 26.74 54.84 26.00
N SER A 15 27.03 56.10 25.61
CA SER A 15 25.97 57.06 25.29
C SER A 15 25.36 56.85 23.91
N GLY A 16 26.11 56.27 22.97
CA GLY A 16 25.68 56.02 21.60
C GLY A 16 25.32 57.29 20.82
N GLY A 17 25.16 57.16 19.49
CA GLY A 17 24.61 58.21 18.64
C GLY A 17 25.42 59.52 18.60
N SER A 18 24.70 60.66 18.60
CA SER A 18 25.30 62.00 18.41
C SER A 18 25.96 62.58 19.66
N SER A 19 25.50 62.17 20.86
CA SER A 19 26.11 62.56 22.15
C SER A 19 27.50 61.97 22.31
N GLY A 20 27.69 60.70 21.92
CA GLY A 20 29.01 60.06 21.96
C GLY A 20 30.01 60.71 21.00
N ARG A 21 29.56 61.16 19.82
CA ARG A 21 30.41 61.91 18.88
C ARG A 21 30.83 63.26 19.45
N ARG A 22 29.91 63.98 20.09
CA ARG A 22 30.19 65.26 20.76
C ARG A 22 31.18 65.10 21.91
N ALA A 23 31.07 64.05 22.72
CA ALA A 23 32.04 63.78 23.79
C ALA A 23 33.48 63.59 23.25
N VAL A 24 33.64 62.99 22.07
CA VAL A 24 34.95 62.85 21.40
C VAL A 24 35.43 64.16 20.76
N GLU A 25 34.52 64.99 20.27
CA GLU A 25 34.81 66.33 19.71
C GLU A 25 35.24 67.32 20.81
N ASP A 26 34.55 67.31 21.95
CA ASP A 26 34.73 68.20 23.10
C ASP A 26 35.98 67.86 23.93
N ALA A 27 36.51 66.65 23.79
CA ALA A 27 37.71 66.18 24.52
C ALA A 27 39.04 66.81 24.05
N GLY A 28 39.02 67.64 22.99
CA GLY A 28 40.16 68.49 22.59
C GLY A 28 41.35 67.74 21.97
N PHE A 29 41.12 66.58 21.34
CA PHE A 29 42.16 65.82 20.64
C PHE A 29 42.56 66.47 19.29
N SER A 30 43.73 66.10 18.75
CA SER A 30 44.13 66.47 17.38
C SER A 30 43.16 65.88 16.36
N ASP A 31 42.88 66.59 15.28
CA ASP A 31 41.85 66.21 14.30
C ASP A 31 42.11 64.82 13.67
N GLU A 32 43.36 64.47 13.38
CA GLU A 32 43.71 63.13 12.88
C GLU A 32 43.39 61.99 13.86
N LEU A 33 43.48 62.25 15.17
CA LEU A 33 43.16 61.26 16.20
C LEU A 33 41.65 61.13 16.38
N LYS A 34 40.91 62.24 16.26
CA LYS A 34 39.45 62.22 16.28
C LYS A 34 38.91 61.38 15.13
N GLU A 35 39.40 61.59 13.92
CA GLU A 35 39.00 60.80 12.75
C GLU A 35 39.29 59.31 12.91
N LYS A 36 40.48 58.95 13.40
CA LYS A 36 40.84 57.54 13.68
C LYS A 36 40.00 56.92 14.80
N LEU A 37 39.60 57.69 15.80
CA LEU A 37 38.73 57.21 16.88
C LEU A 37 37.30 57.00 16.37
N LEU A 38 36.76 57.98 15.65
CA LEU A 38 35.44 57.88 15.04
C LEU A 38 35.36 56.73 14.03
N SER A 39 36.42 56.49 13.24
CA SER A 39 36.47 55.35 12.32
C SER A 39 36.49 54.02 13.07
N LYS A 40 37.29 53.89 14.14
CA LYS A 40 37.32 52.67 14.96
C LYS A 40 36.02 52.42 15.71
N ILE A 41 35.37 53.47 16.19
CA ILE A 41 34.05 53.37 16.84
C ILE A 41 33.01 52.95 15.79
N ALA A 42 33.03 53.54 14.60
CA ALA A 42 32.16 53.13 13.50
C ALA A 42 32.39 51.67 13.09
N ASP A 43 33.65 51.23 12.97
CA ASP A 43 34.00 49.84 12.69
C ASP A 43 33.54 48.89 13.80
N ALA A 44 33.67 49.30 15.07
CA ALA A 44 33.22 48.51 16.22
C ALA A 44 31.69 48.40 16.24
N ASN A 45 30.97 49.50 16.02
CA ASN A 45 29.51 49.52 15.96
C ASN A 45 29.01 48.67 14.77
N PHE A 46 29.65 48.79 13.61
CA PHE A 46 29.33 47.97 12.43
C PHE A 46 29.53 46.47 12.70
N ARG A 47 30.59 46.10 13.44
CA ARG A 47 30.82 44.71 13.86
C ARG A 47 29.79 44.22 14.88
N GLN A 48 29.28 45.10 15.74
CA GLN A 48 28.22 44.75 16.69
C GLN A 48 26.88 44.57 15.98
N GLU A 49 26.52 45.47 15.07
CA GLU A 49 25.29 45.38 14.27
C GLU A 49 25.26 44.14 13.37
N HIS A 50 26.40 43.76 12.80
CA HIS A 50 26.53 42.62 11.89
C HIS A 50 27.26 41.42 12.51
N ALA A 51 27.26 41.30 13.84
CA ALA A 51 27.99 40.24 14.53
C ALA A 51 27.66 38.83 14.02
N SER A 52 26.39 38.54 13.75
CA SER A 52 25.91 37.26 13.22
C SER A 52 26.41 36.95 11.80
N ALA A 53 26.60 37.96 10.96
CA ALA A 53 27.13 37.78 9.61
C ALA A 53 28.63 37.51 9.62
N PHE A 54 29.37 38.12 10.57
CA PHE A 54 30.78 37.82 10.77
C PHE A 54 30.98 36.40 11.33
N THR A 55 30.18 36.00 12.32
CA THR A 55 30.24 34.63 12.85
C THR A 55 29.90 33.62 11.76
N GLU A 56 28.86 33.85 10.96
CA GLU A 56 28.49 32.97 9.84
C GLU A 56 29.63 32.78 8.84
N ARG A 57 30.34 33.87 8.49
CA ARG A 57 31.50 33.82 7.60
C ARG A 57 32.67 33.01 8.18
N ASP A 58 32.88 33.11 9.48
CA ASP A 58 34.00 32.44 10.17
C ASP A 58 33.72 30.94 10.43
N LEU A 59 32.48 30.48 10.26
CA LEU A 59 32.13 29.08 10.40
C LEU A 59 32.70 28.22 9.26
N THR A 60 33.29 27.09 9.64
CA THR A 60 33.71 26.07 8.67
C THR A 60 32.51 25.36 8.06
N SER A 61 32.65 24.92 6.80
CA SER A 61 31.58 24.17 6.10
C SER A 61 31.20 22.85 6.78
N THR A 62 32.08 22.30 7.63
CA THR A 62 31.85 21.08 8.43
C THR A 62 30.95 21.31 9.65
N ALA A 63 30.69 22.57 10.05
CA ALA A 63 29.82 22.87 11.18
C ALA A 63 28.39 22.37 10.91
N GLY A 64 27.85 21.63 11.88
CA GLY A 64 26.50 21.10 11.82
C GLY A 64 25.44 22.20 11.87
N GLU A 65 24.23 21.87 11.43
CA GLU A 65 23.13 22.84 11.28
C GLU A 65 22.81 23.56 12.61
N GLY A 66 22.73 22.82 13.73
CA GLY A 66 22.49 23.44 15.04
C GLY A 66 23.59 24.42 15.47
N THR A 67 24.85 24.16 15.11
CA THR A 67 25.97 25.07 15.41
C THR A 67 25.88 26.35 14.58
N ARG A 68 25.37 26.25 13.36
CA ARG A 68 25.12 27.41 12.49
C ARG A 68 23.96 28.24 13.02
N HIS A 69 22.83 27.60 13.37
CA HIS A 69 21.67 28.27 13.95
C HIS A 69 22.03 29.10 15.20
N VAL A 70 22.82 28.55 16.12
CA VAL A 70 23.28 29.26 17.32
C VAL A 70 24.26 30.40 16.98
N ALA A 71 25.07 30.25 15.94
CA ALA A 71 26.02 31.29 15.55
C ALA A 71 25.33 32.46 14.82
N THR A 72 24.24 32.19 14.10
CA THR A 72 23.44 33.21 13.39
C THR A 72 22.34 33.81 14.25
N SER A 73 22.01 33.22 15.41
CA SER A 73 20.92 33.69 16.27
C SER A 73 21.16 35.11 16.76
N ALA A 74 20.07 35.87 16.89
CA ALA A 74 20.12 37.21 17.47
C ALA A 74 20.63 37.15 18.92
N PRO A 75 21.40 38.16 19.38
CA PRO A 75 21.79 38.25 20.77
C PRO A 75 20.53 38.38 21.66
N TRP A 76 20.56 37.72 22.82
CA TRP A 76 19.44 37.71 23.76
C TRP A 76 19.13 39.13 24.29
N THR A 77 17.92 39.60 24.05
CA THR A 77 17.44 40.95 24.46
C THR A 77 16.57 40.94 25.72
N GLY A 78 16.33 39.76 26.32
CA GLY A 78 15.43 39.58 27.47
C GLY A 78 14.08 38.97 27.12
N GLU A 79 13.69 39.04 25.84
CA GLU A 79 12.50 38.39 25.30
C GLU A 79 12.90 37.31 24.29
N GLU A 80 12.25 36.16 24.33
CA GLU A 80 12.46 35.06 23.39
C GLU A 80 11.67 35.35 22.10
N ALA A 81 12.32 35.18 20.93
CA ALA A 81 11.63 35.29 19.66
C ALA A 81 10.59 34.16 19.52
N THR A 82 9.49 34.42 18.81
CA THR A 82 8.44 33.41 18.59
C THR A 82 8.98 32.16 17.90
N GLU A 83 9.95 32.33 17.01
CA GLU A 83 10.59 31.24 16.26
C GLU A 83 11.37 30.30 17.20
N ASP A 84 12.18 30.88 18.09
CA ASP A 84 12.95 30.15 19.09
C ASP A 84 12.03 29.44 20.10
N ALA A 85 10.96 30.10 20.53
CA ALA A 85 9.96 29.51 21.42
C ALA A 85 9.27 28.30 20.79
N VAL A 86 8.94 28.37 19.50
CA VAL A 86 8.36 27.24 18.75
C VAL A 86 9.39 26.12 18.58
N LEU A 87 10.64 26.45 18.26
CA LEU A 87 11.72 25.46 18.13
C LEU A 87 11.93 24.70 19.43
N ARG A 88 11.98 25.42 20.56
CA ARG A 88 12.06 24.82 21.90
C ARG A 88 10.88 23.90 22.19
N MET A 89 9.65 24.32 21.85
CA MET A 89 8.47 23.46 22.01
C MET A 89 8.55 22.18 21.15
N LEU A 90 9.10 22.26 19.94
CA LEU A 90 9.27 21.11 19.05
C LEU A 90 10.35 20.15 19.56
N ASP A 91 11.45 20.68 20.09
CA ASP A 91 12.52 19.89 20.71
C ASP A 91 12.05 19.24 22.01
N ASP A 92 11.33 19.98 22.86
CA ASP A 92 10.77 19.47 24.12
C ASP A 92 9.69 18.40 23.88
N ALA A 93 8.93 18.49 22.78
CA ALA A 93 7.93 17.48 22.40
C ALA A 93 8.56 16.10 22.12
N ARG A 94 9.86 16.04 21.79
CA ARG A 94 10.58 14.81 21.44
C ARG A 94 11.62 14.47 22.50
N LYS A 95 11.31 13.49 23.35
CA LYS A 95 12.29 12.96 24.31
C LYS A 95 13.51 12.39 23.57
N PRO A 96 14.72 12.92 23.78
CA PRO A 96 15.88 12.43 23.06
C PRO A 96 16.25 11.02 23.55
N LEU A 97 16.76 10.18 22.65
CA LEU A 97 17.10 8.79 22.94
C LEU A 97 18.07 8.67 24.13
N LYS A 98 18.15 7.51 24.78
CA LYS A 98 19.18 7.29 25.82
C LYS A 98 20.58 7.42 25.20
N PRO A 99 21.60 7.90 25.93
CA PRO A 99 22.97 8.06 25.41
C PRO A 99 23.52 6.78 24.73
N GLU A 100 23.18 5.60 25.24
CA GLU A 100 23.57 4.29 24.66
C GLU A 100 23.01 4.04 23.26
N LEU A 101 21.87 4.66 22.94
CA LEU A 101 21.19 4.57 21.65
C LEU A 101 21.50 5.78 20.75
N ARG A 102 22.24 6.79 21.26
CA ARG A 102 22.71 7.93 20.48
C ARG A 102 24.04 7.55 19.83
N GLY A 103 23.97 6.90 18.68
CA GLY A 103 25.16 6.53 17.90
C GLY A 103 24.80 6.16 16.46
N LYS A 104 25.81 6.18 15.59
CA LYS A 104 25.67 5.64 14.23
C LYS A 104 25.35 4.15 14.35
N PHE A 105 24.27 3.69 13.70
CA PHE A 105 23.89 2.29 13.66
C PHE A 105 25.08 1.43 13.22
N GLN A 106 25.62 0.63 14.14
CA GLN A 106 26.59 -0.40 13.81
C GLN A 106 25.80 -1.68 13.49
N PRO A 107 25.85 -2.19 12.25
CA PRO A 107 25.22 -3.47 11.95
C PRO A 107 25.82 -4.56 12.85
N PRO A 108 25.03 -5.56 13.30
CA PRO A 108 25.57 -6.66 14.08
C PRO A 108 26.68 -7.32 13.28
N VAL A 109 27.84 -7.54 13.91
CA VAL A 109 28.99 -8.21 13.28
C VAL A 109 28.57 -9.63 12.93
N ILE A 110 28.28 -9.87 11.65
CA ILE A 110 27.99 -11.20 11.12
C ILE A 110 29.32 -11.95 11.09
N ASP A 111 29.51 -12.90 12.00
CA ASP A 111 30.67 -13.78 12.01
C ASP A 111 30.51 -14.84 10.89
N PRO A 112 31.27 -14.78 9.78
CA PRO A 112 31.07 -15.66 8.61
C PRO A 112 31.62 -17.08 8.83
N ARG A 113 32.12 -17.40 10.03
CA ARG A 113 32.65 -18.73 10.34
C ARG A 113 31.53 -19.77 10.43
N VAL A 114 31.69 -20.86 9.70
CA VAL A 114 30.81 -22.03 9.76
C VAL A 114 30.85 -22.62 11.18
N LYS A 115 29.82 -22.34 11.98
CA LYS A 115 29.70 -22.88 13.32
C LYS A 115 29.32 -24.37 13.21
N ARG A 116 30.12 -25.24 13.84
CA ARG A 116 29.76 -26.66 14.00
C ARG A 116 28.45 -26.73 14.77
N THR A 117 27.49 -27.49 14.25
CA THR A 117 26.24 -27.76 14.98
C THR A 117 26.55 -28.46 16.30
N PRO A 118 25.88 -28.09 17.41
CA PRO A 118 26.14 -28.70 18.70
C PRO A 118 25.86 -30.22 18.66
N VAL A 119 26.68 -31.00 19.36
CA VAL A 119 26.50 -32.45 19.46
C VAL A 119 25.20 -32.74 20.20
N VAL A 120 24.21 -33.28 19.49
CA VAL A 120 22.91 -33.61 20.09
C VAL A 120 23.00 -34.97 20.79
N PRO A 121 22.58 -35.08 22.06
CA PRO A 121 22.62 -36.33 22.80
C PRO A 121 21.75 -37.41 22.13
N PRO A 122 22.13 -38.71 22.22
CA PRO A 122 21.40 -39.82 21.59
C PRO A 122 19.87 -39.83 21.78
N PRO A 123 19.30 -39.57 22.99
CA PRO A 123 17.84 -39.56 23.16
C PRO A 123 17.15 -38.44 22.38
N GLN A 124 17.75 -37.26 22.30
CA GLN A 124 17.19 -36.14 21.52
C GLN A 124 17.29 -36.39 20.01
N ARG A 125 18.30 -37.16 19.55
CA ARG A 125 18.37 -37.61 18.15
C ARG A 125 17.23 -38.56 17.81
N ALA A 126 16.93 -39.51 18.70
CA ALA A 126 15.82 -40.45 18.51
C ALA A 126 14.46 -39.73 18.48
N LEU A 127 14.23 -38.76 19.38
CA LEU A 127 13.02 -37.94 19.38
C LEU A 127 12.88 -37.12 18.09
N LYS A 128 13.94 -36.41 17.69
CA LYS A 128 13.94 -35.66 16.42
C LYS A 128 13.73 -36.56 15.20
N ALA A 129 14.25 -37.79 15.21
CA ALA A 129 14.03 -38.75 14.13
C ALA A 129 12.57 -39.25 14.12
N ARG A 130 11.99 -39.53 15.28
CA ARG A 130 10.58 -39.91 15.43
C ARG A 130 9.66 -38.80 14.94
N ASP A 131 9.90 -37.58 15.37
CA ASP A 131 9.08 -36.42 14.99
C ASP A 131 9.22 -36.11 13.49
N ARG A 132 10.42 -36.26 12.92
CA ARG A 132 10.61 -36.18 11.45
C ARG A 132 9.89 -37.30 10.71
N ALA A 133 9.94 -38.52 11.21
CA ALA A 133 9.24 -39.65 10.60
C ALA A 133 7.71 -39.47 10.64
N SER A 134 7.16 -38.87 11.70
CA SER A 134 5.72 -38.57 11.77
C SER A 134 5.30 -37.49 10.78
N PHE A 135 6.13 -36.48 10.48
CA PHE A 135 5.84 -35.52 9.40
C PHE A 135 5.74 -36.20 8.02
N TYR A 136 6.58 -37.18 7.71
CA TYR A 136 6.48 -37.95 6.46
C TYR A 136 5.32 -38.94 6.45
N ALA A 137 4.99 -39.55 7.60
CA ALA A 137 3.82 -40.42 7.72
C ALA A 137 2.50 -39.64 7.55
N GLY A 138 2.47 -38.37 7.94
CA GLY A 138 1.33 -37.46 7.73
C GLY A 138 1.20 -36.95 6.29
N MET A 139 2.22 -37.15 5.43
CA MET A 139 2.22 -36.70 4.03
C MET A 139 1.51 -37.68 3.07
N GLY A 140 0.56 -38.48 3.57
CA GLY A 140 -0.39 -39.23 2.72
C GLY A 140 0.06 -40.59 2.19
N MET A 141 1.24 -41.11 2.57
CA MET A 141 1.73 -42.42 2.06
C MET A 141 0.97 -43.66 2.59
N LYS A 142 0.01 -43.48 3.50
CA LYS A 142 -0.87 -44.54 4.04
C LYS A 142 -2.29 -44.51 3.50
N GLU A 143 -2.72 -43.40 2.90
CA GLU A 143 -4.05 -43.32 2.27
C GLU A 143 -3.92 -43.78 0.82
N ASP A 144 -3.89 -45.11 0.67
CA ASP A 144 -3.82 -45.87 -0.58
C ASP A 144 -5.09 -45.64 -1.43
N LYS A 145 -5.22 -44.49 -2.11
CA LYS A 145 -6.22 -44.30 -3.18
C LYS A 145 -5.53 -43.86 -4.48
N GLY A 146 -4.99 -44.84 -5.23
CA GLY A 146 -4.75 -44.66 -6.67
C GLY A 146 -3.48 -45.25 -7.30
N LEU A 147 -2.56 -45.88 -6.55
CA LEU A 147 -1.30 -46.39 -7.11
C LEU A 147 -1.36 -47.91 -7.36
N SER A 148 -1.01 -48.35 -8.56
CA SER A 148 -0.92 -49.78 -8.90
C SER A 148 0.22 -50.46 -8.14
N GLU A 149 0.15 -51.79 -7.94
CA GLU A 149 1.20 -52.53 -7.21
C GLU A 149 2.60 -52.36 -7.83
N LYS A 150 2.66 -52.27 -9.17
CA LYS A 150 3.91 -52.05 -9.91
C LYS A 150 4.50 -50.66 -9.65
N GLU A 151 3.67 -49.62 -9.69
CA GLU A 151 4.09 -48.26 -9.34
C GLU A 151 4.50 -48.15 -7.87
N ARG A 152 3.85 -48.92 -6.98
CA ARG A 152 4.20 -48.99 -5.56
C ARG A 152 5.57 -49.65 -5.33
N GLU A 153 5.91 -50.68 -6.11
CA GLU A 153 7.23 -51.31 -6.07
C GLU A 153 8.32 -50.41 -6.64
N GLU A 154 8.04 -49.69 -7.73
CA GLU A 154 8.94 -48.68 -8.28
C GLU A 154 9.15 -47.51 -7.30
N LEU A 155 8.09 -47.04 -6.64
CA LEU A 155 8.20 -45.96 -5.65
C LEU A 155 8.99 -46.43 -4.42
N LYS A 156 8.80 -47.69 -3.99
CA LYS A 156 9.62 -48.32 -2.94
C LYS A 156 11.08 -48.49 -3.35
N SER A 157 11.37 -48.86 -4.61
CA SER A 157 12.74 -49.03 -5.10
C SER A 157 13.46 -47.67 -5.25
N LEU A 158 12.74 -46.64 -5.69
CA LEU A 158 13.22 -45.25 -5.73
C LEU A 158 13.46 -44.68 -4.32
N PHE A 159 12.62 -45.04 -3.35
CA PHE A 159 12.85 -44.69 -1.95
C PHE A 159 14.09 -45.42 -1.41
N ARG A 160 14.21 -46.72 -1.69
CA ARG A 160 15.33 -47.54 -1.23
C ARG A 160 16.66 -47.04 -1.78
N SER A 161 16.73 -46.79 -3.09
CA SER A 161 17.91 -46.25 -3.75
C SER A 161 18.33 -44.91 -3.14
N ARG A 162 17.40 -44.02 -2.79
CA ARG A 162 17.72 -42.74 -2.13
C ARG A 162 18.33 -42.87 -0.73
N PHE A 163 18.10 -43.99 -0.03
CA PHE A 163 18.68 -44.26 1.29
C PHE A 163 19.94 -45.12 1.25
N GLU A 164 20.29 -45.68 0.08
CA GLU A 164 21.57 -46.35 -0.11
C GLU A 164 22.73 -45.35 0.08
N PRO A 165 23.85 -45.80 0.68
CA PRO A 165 24.98 -44.92 0.99
C PRO A 165 25.54 -44.19 -0.25
N VAL A 166 25.34 -44.76 -1.45
CA VAL A 166 25.76 -44.18 -2.74
C VAL A 166 24.90 -42.97 -3.15
N ALA A 167 23.59 -42.98 -2.88
CA ALA A 167 22.67 -41.92 -3.32
C ALA A 167 22.60 -40.70 -2.38
N ARG A 168 23.11 -40.81 -1.16
CA ARG A 168 23.23 -39.66 -0.23
C ARG A 168 24.33 -38.69 -0.63
N VAL A 169 25.22 -39.12 -1.51
CA VAL A 169 26.21 -38.25 -2.13
C VAL A 169 25.61 -37.81 -3.45
N MET A 170 25.01 -36.61 -3.51
CA MET A 170 24.88 -35.92 -4.80
C MET A 170 26.27 -36.01 -5.45
N PRO A 171 26.44 -36.64 -6.62
CA PRO A 171 27.77 -36.93 -7.13
C PRO A 171 28.48 -35.59 -7.37
N ALA A 172 29.44 -35.28 -6.50
CA ALA A 172 30.25 -34.07 -6.62
C ALA A 172 31.23 -34.14 -7.80
N THR A 173 31.30 -35.29 -8.48
CA THR A 173 32.16 -35.53 -9.64
C THR A 173 31.34 -35.50 -10.94
N PRO A 174 31.86 -34.87 -12.01
CA PRO A 174 31.17 -34.79 -13.30
C PRO A 174 30.87 -36.18 -13.91
N SER A 175 31.69 -37.19 -13.59
CA SER A 175 31.47 -38.59 -14.01
C SER A 175 30.26 -39.23 -13.32
N GLY A 176 30.04 -38.98 -12.02
CA GLY A 176 28.87 -39.52 -11.31
C GLY A 176 27.56 -38.87 -11.77
N LEU A 177 27.61 -37.58 -12.15
CA LEU A 177 26.46 -36.90 -12.74
C LEU A 177 26.15 -37.41 -14.14
N ALA A 178 27.17 -37.75 -14.93
CA ALA A 178 27.01 -38.39 -16.23
C ALA A 178 26.40 -39.80 -16.13
N ALA A 179 26.81 -40.61 -15.16
CA ALA A 179 26.23 -41.93 -14.93
C ALA A 179 24.74 -41.85 -14.54
N LEU A 180 24.38 -40.92 -13.63
CA LEU A 180 22.98 -40.69 -13.25
C LEU A 180 22.15 -40.19 -14.44
N ALA A 181 22.71 -39.28 -15.25
CA ALA A 181 22.07 -38.81 -16.46
C ALA A 181 21.85 -39.97 -17.45
N ASN A 182 22.84 -40.85 -17.62
CA ASN A 182 22.75 -41.99 -18.51
C ASN A 182 21.67 -42.99 -18.05
N ASP A 183 21.59 -43.29 -16.75
CA ASP A 183 20.51 -44.12 -16.19
C ASP A 183 19.13 -43.50 -16.40
N HIS A 184 19.00 -42.18 -16.25
CA HIS A 184 17.76 -41.48 -16.55
C HIS A 184 17.40 -41.52 -18.04
N ILE A 185 18.39 -41.39 -18.92
CA ILE A 185 18.22 -41.48 -20.38
C ILE A 185 17.78 -42.89 -20.75
N GLU A 186 18.44 -43.93 -20.25
CA GLU A 186 18.09 -45.34 -20.51
C GLU A 186 16.68 -45.67 -20.01
N ASN A 187 16.31 -45.22 -18.81
CA ASN A 187 14.95 -45.39 -18.29
C ASN A 187 13.90 -44.64 -19.13
N ALA A 188 14.22 -43.46 -19.67
CA ALA A 188 13.34 -42.72 -20.56
C ALA A 188 13.25 -43.34 -21.98
N ILE A 189 14.34 -43.96 -22.47
CA ILE A 189 14.36 -44.78 -23.68
C ILE A 189 13.49 -46.03 -23.49
N ALA A 190 13.61 -46.71 -22.36
CA ALA A 190 12.82 -47.88 -22.01
C ALA A 190 11.32 -47.56 -21.93
N ARG A 191 10.95 -46.40 -21.39
CA ARG A 191 9.58 -45.87 -21.40
C ARG A 191 9.10 -45.41 -22.78
N GLY A 192 9.95 -45.44 -23.81
CA GLY A 192 9.60 -45.06 -25.17
C GLY A 192 9.41 -43.56 -25.40
N GLN A 193 9.80 -42.71 -24.44
CA GLN A 193 9.63 -41.25 -24.54
C GLN A 193 10.39 -40.65 -25.73
N PHE A 194 11.51 -41.25 -26.13
CA PHE A 194 12.29 -40.84 -27.30
C PHE A 194 11.73 -41.28 -28.65
N LYS A 195 10.69 -42.14 -28.68
CA LYS A 195 10.10 -42.64 -29.92
C LYS A 195 9.10 -41.66 -30.54
N ASN A 196 8.48 -40.80 -29.73
CA ASN A 196 7.46 -39.83 -30.16
C ASN A 196 7.97 -38.38 -30.15
N ILE A 197 9.28 -38.17 -30.36
CA ILE A 197 9.83 -36.81 -30.51
C ILE A 197 9.86 -36.50 -32.01
N ALA A 198 9.17 -35.45 -32.44
CA ALA A 198 9.28 -34.96 -33.82
C ALA A 198 10.75 -34.61 -34.10
N ARG A 199 11.41 -35.31 -35.02
CA ARG A 199 12.77 -35.00 -35.46
C ARG A 199 12.71 -34.33 -36.83
N GLY A 200 13.23 -33.11 -36.94
CA GLY A 200 13.30 -32.38 -38.21
C GLY A 200 12.93 -30.90 -38.13
N LYS A 201 12.88 -30.25 -39.30
CA LYS A 201 12.50 -28.84 -39.48
C LYS A 201 10.98 -28.72 -39.22
N GLY A 202 10.61 -28.25 -38.04
CA GLY A 202 9.22 -28.28 -37.54
C GLY A 202 9.12 -28.56 -36.03
N VAL A 203 10.23 -28.87 -35.36
CA VAL A 203 10.32 -28.72 -33.91
C VAL A 203 10.12 -27.25 -33.56
N GLU A 204 9.10 -26.94 -32.77
CA GLU A 204 8.94 -25.64 -32.14
C GLU A 204 10.15 -25.42 -31.23
N LEU A 205 11.18 -24.77 -31.77
CA LEU A 205 12.18 -24.13 -30.95
C LEU A 205 11.42 -23.09 -30.14
N ASP A 206 11.51 -23.13 -28.81
CA ASP A 206 11.08 -22.02 -27.96
C ASP A 206 11.86 -20.78 -28.46
N LEU A 207 11.26 -20.01 -29.38
CA LEU A 207 11.91 -18.86 -30.03
C LEU A 207 12.35 -17.84 -28.98
N GLU A 208 11.59 -17.77 -27.88
CA GLU A 208 11.90 -16.98 -26.69
C GLU A 208 13.18 -17.45 -25.98
N ARG A 209 13.47 -18.76 -25.97
CA ARG A 209 14.73 -19.30 -25.43
C ARG A 209 15.92 -18.98 -26.34
N SER A 210 15.67 -18.89 -27.64
CA SER A 210 16.69 -18.51 -28.63
C SER A 210 16.87 -17.00 -28.78
N ASN A 211 16.07 -16.18 -28.08
CA ASN A 211 16.20 -14.74 -28.13
C ASN A 211 17.49 -14.31 -27.40
N PRO A 212 18.50 -13.76 -28.11
CA PRO A 212 19.77 -13.36 -27.50
C PRO A 212 19.65 -12.14 -26.58
N TYR A 213 18.50 -11.46 -26.58
CA TYR A 213 18.25 -10.27 -25.76
C TYR A 213 17.55 -10.58 -24.43
N VAL A 214 17.11 -11.82 -24.21
CA VAL A 214 16.52 -12.24 -22.92
C VAL A 214 17.51 -13.14 -22.23
N ASP A 215 17.93 -12.74 -21.03
CA ASP A 215 18.84 -13.56 -20.25
C ASP A 215 18.15 -14.90 -19.88
N THR A 216 18.94 -15.97 -19.90
CA THR A 216 18.44 -17.32 -19.56
C THR A 216 17.78 -17.38 -18.18
N THR A 217 18.21 -16.52 -17.25
CA THR A 217 17.59 -16.33 -15.93
C THR A 217 16.20 -15.74 -16.05
N GLU A 218 16.01 -14.61 -16.74
CA GLU A 218 14.72 -13.95 -16.93
C GLU A 218 13.72 -14.87 -17.66
N TYR A 219 14.19 -15.55 -18.71
CA TYR A 219 13.39 -16.54 -19.43
C TYR A 219 12.91 -17.67 -18.51
N LEU A 220 13.81 -18.26 -17.70
CA LEU A 220 13.45 -19.30 -16.75
C LEU A 220 12.52 -18.78 -15.66
N LEU A 221 12.73 -17.55 -15.18
CA LEU A 221 11.93 -16.93 -14.14
C LEU A 221 10.51 -16.67 -14.64
N ASN A 222 10.36 -16.10 -15.83
CA ASN A 222 9.06 -15.92 -16.48
C ASN A 222 8.35 -17.25 -16.75
N ARG A 223 9.10 -18.28 -17.17
CA ARG A 223 8.54 -19.63 -17.37
C ARG A 223 8.13 -20.30 -16.06
N ILE A 224 8.86 -20.08 -14.98
CA ILE A 224 8.50 -20.57 -13.63
C ILE A 224 7.25 -19.86 -13.14
N VAL A 225 7.15 -18.54 -13.32
CA VAL A 225 5.95 -17.75 -13.01
C VAL A 225 4.74 -18.26 -13.79
N GLN A 226 4.89 -18.48 -15.11
CA GLN A 226 3.82 -19.00 -15.97
C GLN A 226 3.45 -20.46 -15.68
N ARG A 227 4.41 -21.32 -15.30
CA ARG A 227 4.14 -22.75 -15.05
C ARG A 227 3.63 -23.06 -13.65
N GLN A 228 4.04 -22.27 -12.65
CA GLN A 228 3.67 -22.52 -11.26
C GLN A 228 2.49 -21.64 -10.81
N ASP A 229 1.93 -20.79 -11.69
CA ASP A 229 0.93 -19.77 -11.38
C ASP A 229 1.31 -18.91 -10.16
N ILE A 230 2.62 -18.76 -9.88
CA ILE A 230 3.10 -18.01 -8.72
C ILE A 230 3.18 -16.55 -9.11
N VAL A 231 2.13 -15.85 -8.72
CA VAL A 231 2.03 -14.40 -8.86
C VAL A 231 2.90 -13.75 -7.77
N PRO A 232 3.79 -12.80 -8.10
CA PRO A 232 4.52 -12.02 -7.11
C PRO A 232 3.58 -11.50 -6.01
N PRO A 233 3.99 -11.52 -4.73
CA PRO A 233 3.10 -11.22 -3.60
C PRO A 233 2.46 -9.83 -3.67
N TRP A 234 3.15 -8.84 -4.27
CA TRP A 234 2.58 -7.50 -4.47
C TRP A 234 1.47 -7.48 -5.53
N ILE A 235 1.49 -8.37 -6.53
CA ILE A 235 0.42 -8.49 -7.53
C ILE A 235 -0.81 -9.17 -6.91
N GLU A 236 -0.65 -10.14 -6.01
CA GLU A 236 -1.77 -10.68 -5.23
C GLU A 236 -2.45 -9.55 -4.43
N LYS A 237 -1.66 -8.72 -3.75
CA LYS A 237 -2.18 -7.51 -3.07
C LYS A 237 -2.79 -6.50 -4.03
N GLN A 238 -2.28 -6.38 -5.25
CA GLN A 238 -2.90 -5.55 -6.29
C GLN A 238 -4.30 -6.06 -6.67
N GLN A 239 -4.45 -7.39 -6.80
CA GLN A 239 -5.73 -8.02 -7.10
C GLN A 239 -6.70 -7.90 -5.92
N GLU A 240 -6.22 -8.08 -4.69
CA GLU A 240 -7.03 -7.84 -3.48
C GLU A 240 -7.51 -6.38 -3.42
N LEU A 241 -6.60 -5.42 -3.65
CA LEU A 241 -6.91 -4.00 -3.65
C LEU A 241 -7.95 -3.65 -4.73
N SER A 242 -7.77 -4.17 -5.96
CA SER A 242 -8.70 -3.89 -7.06
C SER A 242 -10.08 -4.52 -6.81
N ARG A 243 -10.13 -5.75 -6.29
CA ARG A 243 -11.37 -6.42 -5.89
C ARG A 243 -12.09 -5.65 -4.78
N ALA A 244 -11.37 -5.25 -3.73
CA ALA A 244 -11.93 -4.50 -2.61
C ALA A 244 -12.45 -3.12 -3.05
N ALA A 245 -11.68 -2.40 -3.87
CA ALA A 245 -12.10 -1.10 -4.41
C ALA A 245 -13.32 -1.23 -5.33
N ASN A 246 -13.36 -2.26 -6.19
CA ASN A 246 -14.51 -2.51 -7.05
C ASN A 246 -15.76 -2.91 -6.27
N ALA A 247 -15.62 -3.68 -5.18
CA ALA A 247 -16.72 -4.03 -4.30
C ALA A 247 -17.28 -2.81 -3.55
N LEU A 248 -16.42 -1.92 -3.05
CA LEU A 248 -16.85 -0.66 -2.44
C LEU A 248 -17.60 0.20 -3.47
N ARG A 249 -17.01 0.42 -4.64
CA ARG A 249 -17.60 1.26 -5.69
C ARG A 249 -18.91 0.70 -6.23
N SER A 250 -19.02 -0.61 -6.42
CA SER A 250 -20.26 -1.23 -6.91
C SER A 250 -21.39 -1.10 -5.88
N ARG A 251 -21.09 -1.31 -4.59
CA ARG A 251 -22.03 -1.08 -3.50
C ARG A 251 -22.46 0.39 -3.43
N LEU A 252 -21.49 1.30 -3.38
CA LEU A 252 -21.73 2.74 -3.28
C LEU A 252 -22.62 3.23 -4.44
N ARG A 253 -22.32 2.81 -5.68
CA ARG A 253 -23.15 3.12 -6.85
C ARG A 253 -24.56 2.53 -6.74
N ALA A 254 -24.70 1.28 -6.31
CA ALA A 254 -26.00 0.64 -6.19
C ALA A 254 -26.86 1.31 -5.11
N ASP A 255 -26.29 1.60 -3.95
CA ASP A 255 -26.98 2.22 -2.81
C ASP A 255 -27.41 3.66 -3.16
N TRP A 256 -26.49 4.45 -3.75
CA TRP A 256 -26.82 5.80 -4.21
C TRP A 256 -27.85 5.80 -5.33
N LYS A 257 -27.69 4.96 -6.36
CA LYS A 257 -28.67 4.81 -7.46
C LYS A 257 -30.06 4.48 -6.93
N ARG A 258 -30.15 3.60 -5.93
CA ARG A 258 -31.41 3.25 -5.27
C ARG A 258 -32.00 4.37 -4.46
N HIS A 259 -31.18 5.13 -3.73
CA HIS A 259 -31.60 6.27 -2.92
C HIS A 259 -32.09 7.42 -3.82
N ALA A 260 -31.25 7.85 -4.76
CA ALA A 260 -31.55 8.95 -5.68
C ALA A 260 -32.82 8.68 -6.52
N ALA A 261 -32.98 7.47 -7.08
CA ALA A 261 -34.21 7.12 -7.80
C ALA A 261 -35.46 7.16 -6.91
N ARG A 262 -35.35 6.74 -5.64
CA ARG A 262 -36.47 6.82 -4.67
C ARG A 262 -36.79 8.27 -4.33
N MET A 263 -35.79 9.12 -4.11
CA MET A 263 -35.99 10.53 -3.76
C MET A 263 -36.57 11.33 -4.93
N ILE A 264 -36.16 11.05 -6.17
CA ILE A 264 -36.73 11.70 -7.35
C ILE A 264 -38.18 11.27 -7.57
N ALA A 265 -38.49 9.97 -7.40
CA ALA A 265 -39.86 9.47 -7.47
C ALA A 265 -40.75 10.00 -6.33
N ALA A 266 -40.21 10.13 -5.11
CA ALA A 266 -40.94 10.63 -3.94
C ALA A 266 -41.37 12.11 -4.07
N LYS A 267 -40.64 12.90 -4.87
CA LYS A 267 -41.04 14.28 -5.21
C LYS A 267 -42.30 14.36 -6.09
N GLY A 268 -42.79 13.23 -6.63
CA GLY A 268 -44.02 13.14 -7.41
C GLY A 268 -43.88 13.57 -8.88
N GLY A 269 -44.99 13.66 -9.60
CA GLY A 269 -45.05 14.05 -11.02
C GLY A 269 -45.16 12.88 -12.00
N SER A 270 -45.35 13.20 -13.29
CA SER A 270 -45.42 12.20 -14.36
C SER A 270 -44.06 11.50 -14.56
N LEU A 271 -44.05 10.33 -15.24
CA LEU A 271 -42.81 9.60 -15.49
C LEU A 271 -41.82 10.43 -16.32
N GLU A 272 -42.33 11.14 -17.33
CA GLU A 272 -41.54 12.02 -18.21
C GLU A 272 -40.93 13.18 -17.42
N GLU A 273 -41.69 13.79 -16.51
CA GLU A 273 -41.16 14.84 -15.62
C GLU A 273 -40.08 14.31 -14.67
N GLN A 274 -40.24 13.09 -14.15
CA GLN A 274 -39.22 12.47 -13.28
C GLN A 274 -37.93 12.19 -14.05
N MET A 275 -38.04 11.73 -15.30
CA MET A 275 -36.90 11.55 -16.20
C MET A 275 -36.22 12.88 -16.53
N ALA A 276 -36.99 13.91 -16.90
CA ALA A 276 -36.45 15.24 -17.20
C ALA A 276 -35.73 15.86 -15.99
N ARG A 277 -36.25 15.70 -14.76
CA ARG A 277 -35.55 16.14 -13.54
C ARG A 277 -34.25 15.39 -13.32
N ALA A 278 -34.23 14.07 -13.56
CA ALA A 278 -33.01 13.27 -13.44
C ALA A 278 -31.95 13.70 -14.48
N GLU A 279 -32.37 14.03 -15.70
CA GLU A 279 -31.49 14.56 -16.76
C GLU A 279 -30.96 15.96 -16.41
N GLN A 280 -31.79 16.84 -15.85
CA GLN A 280 -31.36 18.15 -15.34
C GLN A 280 -30.31 18.01 -14.22
N TYR A 281 -30.51 17.09 -13.28
CA TYR A 281 -29.49 16.79 -12.27
C TYR A 281 -28.23 16.21 -12.88
N ALA A 282 -28.33 15.34 -13.90
CA ALA A 282 -27.17 14.82 -14.62
C ALA A 282 -26.38 15.91 -15.34
N ALA A 283 -27.07 16.88 -15.96
CA ALA A 283 -26.44 18.04 -16.58
C ALA A 283 -25.72 18.91 -15.53
N ALA A 284 -26.36 19.17 -14.38
CA ALA A 284 -25.74 19.92 -13.28
C ALA A 284 -24.49 19.22 -12.71
N GLU A 285 -24.50 17.89 -12.60
CA GLU A 285 -23.33 17.12 -12.14
C GLU A 285 -22.18 17.16 -13.14
N ARG A 286 -22.44 17.16 -14.45
CA ARG A 286 -21.37 17.27 -15.47
C ARG A 286 -20.63 18.61 -15.37
N VAL A 287 -21.35 19.68 -15.07
CA VAL A 287 -20.77 21.02 -14.88
C VAL A 287 -20.00 21.10 -13.56
N HIS A 288 -20.54 20.53 -12.48
CA HIS A 288 -19.92 20.59 -11.16
C HIS A 288 -18.70 19.66 -11.02
N ASN A 289 -18.80 18.44 -11.56
CA ASN A 289 -17.74 17.43 -11.54
C ASN A 289 -17.47 16.93 -12.97
N PRO A 290 -16.64 17.66 -13.75
CA PRO A 290 -16.25 17.23 -15.08
C PRO A 290 -15.33 16.01 -14.97
N ARG A 291 -15.91 14.82 -15.07
CA ARG A 291 -15.14 13.58 -15.05
C ARG A 291 -14.44 13.39 -16.39
N GLN A 292 -13.13 13.58 -16.43
CA GLN A 292 -12.31 13.17 -17.57
C GLN A 292 -12.44 11.65 -17.71
N VAL A 293 -13.17 11.20 -18.74
CA VAL A 293 -13.18 9.78 -19.11
C VAL A 293 -11.78 9.50 -19.65
N ALA A 294 -10.90 9.02 -18.78
CA ALA A 294 -9.54 8.68 -19.14
C ALA A 294 -9.56 7.63 -20.27
N GLY A 295 -9.21 8.06 -21.49
CA GLY A 295 -8.74 7.19 -22.57
C GLY A 295 -9.76 6.19 -23.14
N LYS A 296 -10.95 6.64 -23.57
CA LYS A 296 -11.58 6.03 -24.74
C LYS A 296 -11.35 6.96 -25.92
N ALA A 297 -10.59 6.43 -26.88
CA ALA A 297 -10.35 6.88 -28.24
C ALA A 297 -11.15 8.12 -28.67
N ALA A 298 -10.41 9.17 -29.00
CA ALA A 298 -10.87 10.29 -29.82
C ALA A 298 -11.08 9.87 -31.29
N ASP A 299 -11.56 8.65 -31.53
CA ASP A 299 -11.86 8.11 -32.85
C ASP A 299 -12.95 7.03 -32.69
N GLU A 300 -13.99 7.08 -33.51
CA GLU A 300 -15.06 6.07 -33.70
C GLU A 300 -16.37 6.12 -32.88
N THR A 301 -16.68 7.12 -32.04
CA THR A 301 -18.06 7.27 -31.51
C THR A 301 -18.58 8.72 -31.49
N GLU A 302 -18.42 9.45 -32.60
CA GLU A 302 -19.03 10.78 -32.77
C GLU A 302 -20.48 10.75 -33.29
N GLN A 303 -21.17 9.60 -33.33
CA GLN A 303 -22.50 9.53 -33.99
C GLN A 303 -23.72 9.30 -33.09
N ASP A 304 -23.61 9.19 -31.77
CA ASP A 304 -24.81 8.92 -30.93
C ASP A 304 -24.93 9.69 -29.60
N ALA A 305 -24.08 10.70 -29.36
CA ALA A 305 -24.25 11.61 -28.23
C ALA A 305 -24.31 13.06 -28.74
N ARG A 306 -25.50 13.48 -29.16
CA ARG A 306 -25.81 14.90 -29.37
C ARG A 306 -25.60 15.60 -28.02
N GLU A 307 -24.45 16.24 -27.82
CA GLU A 307 -24.30 17.15 -26.69
C GLU A 307 -25.40 18.22 -26.85
N PRO A 308 -26.29 18.41 -25.86
CA PRO A 308 -27.24 19.50 -25.94
C PRO A 308 -26.44 20.80 -25.97
N SER A 309 -26.58 21.56 -27.06
CA SER A 309 -26.04 22.90 -27.18
C SER A 309 -26.43 23.72 -25.95
N GLU A 310 -25.51 24.52 -25.42
CA GLU A 310 -25.66 25.39 -24.24
C GLU A 310 -26.92 26.30 -24.26
N GLN A 311 -27.60 26.36 -25.40
CA GLN A 311 -28.74 27.21 -25.70
C GLN A 311 -30.10 26.63 -25.25
N ASP A 312 -30.19 25.34 -24.89
CA ASP A 312 -31.46 24.69 -24.48
C ASP A 312 -31.64 24.52 -22.95
N LEU A 313 -30.63 24.89 -22.14
CA LEU A 313 -30.65 24.69 -20.70
C LEU A 313 -31.02 26.01 -20.01
N GLY A 314 -32.24 26.08 -19.46
CA GLY A 314 -32.58 27.07 -18.43
C GLY A 314 -31.64 26.97 -17.22
N PRO A 315 -31.79 27.82 -16.19
CA PRO A 315 -30.91 27.82 -15.02
C PRO A 315 -30.78 26.41 -14.43
N LEU A 316 -29.60 25.80 -14.56
CA LEU A 316 -29.37 24.44 -14.10
C LEU A 316 -29.58 24.39 -12.58
N PRO A 317 -30.35 23.41 -12.07
CA PRO A 317 -30.52 23.24 -10.63
C PRO A 317 -29.18 22.85 -9.98
N ARG A 318 -29.10 23.04 -8.67
CA ARG A 318 -27.94 22.55 -7.91
C ARG A 318 -27.79 21.02 -8.08
N PRO A 319 -26.54 20.50 -8.09
CA PRO A 319 -26.27 19.07 -8.14
C PRO A 319 -27.05 18.31 -7.05
N PHE A 320 -27.50 17.10 -7.35
CA PHE A 320 -28.34 16.34 -6.43
C PHE A 320 -27.46 15.71 -5.33
N ARG A 321 -27.49 16.30 -4.13
CA ARG A 321 -26.78 15.85 -2.92
C ARG A 321 -27.76 15.78 -1.76
N ASP A 322 -27.70 14.68 -1.00
CA ASP A 322 -28.56 14.47 0.16
C ASP A 322 -27.70 14.32 1.42
N PRO A 323 -27.65 15.34 2.29
CA PRO A 323 -26.78 15.33 3.46
C PRO A 323 -27.20 14.30 4.51
N ASP A 324 -28.47 13.89 4.53
CA ASP A 324 -28.96 12.92 5.50
C ASP A 324 -28.53 11.50 5.13
N TRP A 325 -28.52 11.19 3.82
CA TRP A 325 -27.95 9.94 3.33
C TRP A 325 -26.44 9.87 3.58
N GLU A 326 -25.71 10.96 3.31
CA GLU A 326 -24.27 11.02 3.56
C GLU A 326 -23.96 10.74 5.03
N LYS A 327 -24.68 11.38 5.97
CA LYS A 327 -24.50 11.13 7.41
C LYS A 327 -24.79 9.68 7.80
N ALA A 328 -25.83 9.07 7.23
CA ALA A 328 -26.21 7.70 7.54
C ALA A 328 -25.15 6.68 7.09
N GLU A 329 -24.58 6.85 5.89
CA GLU A 329 -23.59 5.93 5.33
C GLU A 329 -22.14 6.25 5.72
N ARG A 330 -21.87 7.47 6.23
CA ARG A 330 -20.52 7.98 6.53
C ARG A 330 -19.69 7.02 7.38
N ALA A 331 -20.24 6.50 8.47
CA ALA A 331 -19.50 5.62 9.38
C ALA A 331 -19.00 4.33 8.69
N TYR A 332 -19.84 3.76 7.81
CA TYR A 332 -19.44 2.58 7.03
C TYR A 332 -18.39 2.94 5.98
N LEU A 333 -18.58 4.06 5.28
CA LEU A 333 -17.68 4.47 4.21
C LEU A 333 -16.29 4.85 4.75
N GLU A 334 -16.21 5.56 5.87
CA GLU A 334 -14.95 5.87 6.55
C GLU A 334 -14.18 4.59 6.91
N LEU A 335 -14.84 3.62 7.57
CA LEU A 335 -14.22 2.34 7.91
C LEU A 335 -13.78 1.54 6.67
N SER A 336 -14.59 1.55 5.60
CA SER A 336 -14.24 0.85 4.36
C SER A 336 -13.02 1.46 3.66
N ILE A 337 -12.82 2.77 3.78
CA ILE A 337 -11.67 3.47 3.22
C ILE A 337 -10.43 3.26 4.08
N GLU A 338 -10.57 3.24 5.40
CA GLU A 338 -9.47 2.83 6.29
C GLU A 338 -8.97 1.43 5.96
N GLN A 339 -9.89 0.50 5.68
CA GLN A 339 -9.56 -0.86 5.21
C GLN A 339 -8.82 -0.83 3.86
N LEU A 340 -9.31 -0.07 2.86
CA LEU A 340 -8.61 0.07 1.58
C LEU A 340 -7.23 0.69 1.73
N ASN A 341 -7.10 1.68 2.60
CA ASN A 341 -5.82 2.34 2.89
C ASN A 341 -4.86 1.42 3.65
N ALA A 342 -5.36 0.47 4.45
CA ALA A 342 -4.55 -0.58 5.06
C ALA A 342 -3.99 -1.56 4.00
N ILE A 343 -4.82 -2.00 3.05
CA ILE A 343 -4.37 -2.85 1.92
C ILE A 343 -3.41 -2.09 1.02
N THR A 344 -3.66 -0.79 0.78
CA THR A 344 -2.77 0.06 -0.02
C THR A 344 -1.41 0.24 0.65
N ARG A 345 -1.37 0.38 1.98
CA ARG A 345 -0.12 0.41 2.75
C ARG A 345 0.69 -0.86 2.56
N SER A 346 0.07 -2.04 2.74
CA SER A 346 0.79 -3.31 2.59
C SER A 346 1.25 -3.55 1.14
N TYR A 347 0.45 -3.16 0.15
CA TYR A 347 0.82 -3.17 -1.26
C TYR A 347 2.04 -2.28 -1.55
N ASN A 348 2.02 -1.02 -1.12
CA ASN A 348 3.10 -0.05 -1.39
C ASN A 348 4.43 -0.43 -0.71
N LEU A 349 4.40 -1.21 0.38
CA LEU A 349 5.61 -1.74 1.01
C LEU A 349 6.29 -2.82 0.15
N MET A 350 5.53 -3.57 -0.64
CA MET A 350 6.03 -4.67 -1.47
C MET A 350 6.25 -4.27 -2.93
N ALA A 351 5.55 -3.23 -3.39
CA ALA A 351 5.56 -2.80 -4.78
C ALA A 351 6.81 -1.96 -5.14
N PRO A 352 7.36 -2.10 -6.36
CA PRO A 352 8.36 -1.17 -6.90
C PRO A 352 7.83 0.27 -6.93
N GLU A 353 8.73 1.26 -6.88
CA GLU A 353 8.38 2.70 -6.81
C GLU A 353 7.37 3.14 -7.88
N LEU A 354 7.56 2.70 -9.13
CA LEU A 354 6.67 3.04 -10.26
C LEU A 354 5.24 2.49 -10.09
N ALA A 355 5.08 1.38 -9.38
CA ALA A 355 3.80 0.69 -9.21
C ALA A 355 3.02 1.15 -7.97
N LYS A 356 3.62 1.99 -7.10
CA LYS A 356 2.97 2.45 -5.87
C LYS A 356 1.68 3.22 -6.17
N LYS A 357 0.66 3.03 -5.33
CA LYS A 357 -0.67 3.64 -5.48
C LYS A 357 -0.91 4.70 -4.40
N PRO A 358 -1.60 5.81 -4.73
CA PRO A 358 -2.00 6.80 -3.73
C PRO A 358 -3.09 6.25 -2.81
N TYR A 359 -3.22 6.85 -1.64
CA TYR A 359 -4.31 6.53 -0.71
C TYR A 359 -5.67 7.02 -1.22
N TYR A 360 -6.72 6.32 -0.78
CA TYR A 360 -8.11 6.62 -1.09
C TYR A 360 -8.65 7.72 -0.16
N ASN A 361 -9.44 8.62 -0.74
CA ASN A 361 -10.14 9.69 -0.03
C ASN A 361 -11.65 9.52 -0.26
N LEU A 362 -12.42 9.62 0.83
CA LEU A 362 -13.88 9.46 0.83
C LEU A 362 -14.58 10.41 -0.13
N GLN A 363 -14.20 11.68 -0.10
CA GLN A 363 -14.90 12.72 -0.84
C GLN A 363 -14.71 12.49 -2.34
N ARG A 364 -13.50 12.10 -2.74
CA ARG A 364 -13.20 11.75 -4.12
C ARG A 364 -13.99 10.53 -4.61
N GLU A 365 -14.17 9.51 -3.77
CA GLU A 365 -14.96 8.32 -4.14
C GLU A 365 -16.47 8.63 -4.20
N LEU A 366 -16.97 9.51 -3.32
CA LEU A 366 -18.34 10.03 -3.37
C LEU A 366 -18.58 10.84 -4.64
N ASP A 367 -17.72 11.83 -4.92
CA ASP A 367 -17.81 12.67 -6.13
C ASP A 367 -17.75 11.82 -7.40
N ALA A 368 -16.86 10.82 -7.44
CA ALA A 368 -16.77 9.88 -8.54
C ALA A 368 -18.04 9.01 -8.69
N CYS A 369 -18.64 8.58 -7.58
CA CYS A 369 -19.90 7.84 -7.58
C CYS A 369 -21.05 8.69 -8.13
N PHE A 370 -21.15 9.94 -7.67
CA PHE A 370 -22.19 10.85 -8.10
C PHE A 370 -22.12 11.12 -9.60
N ALA A 371 -20.92 11.39 -10.13
CA ALA A 371 -20.71 11.55 -11.56
C ALA A 371 -21.04 10.27 -12.37
N ASP A 372 -20.70 9.08 -11.86
CA ASP A 372 -21.00 7.80 -12.54
C ASP A 372 -22.50 7.48 -12.56
N VAL A 373 -23.21 7.78 -11.48
CA VAL A 373 -24.62 7.39 -11.31
C VAL A 373 -25.58 8.39 -11.95
N ALA A 374 -25.26 9.69 -11.95
CA ALA A 374 -26.13 10.73 -12.46
C ALA A 374 -26.73 10.46 -13.86
N PRO A 375 -25.95 10.10 -14.90
CA PRO A 375 -26.50 9.79 -16.23
C PRO A 375 -27.33 8.49 -16.28
N LEU A 376 -27.21 7.61 -15.28
CA LEU A 376 -27.94 6.33 -15.20
C LEU A 376 -29.31 6.47 -14.52
N LEU A 377 -29.58 7.59 -13.85
CA LEU A 377 -30.79 7.78 -13.04
C LEU A 377 -32.06 7.80 -13.89
N ALA A 378 -32.07 8.49 -15.03
CA ALA A 378 -33.25 8.56 -15.90
C ALA A 378 -33.69 7.18 -16.40
N LYS A 379 -32.72 6.34 -16.81
CA LYS A 379 -32.96 4.95 -17.23
C LYS A 379 -33.49 4.10 -16.08
N GLU A 380 -32.89 4.21 -14.90
CA GLU A 380 -33.34 3.47 -13.71
C GLU A 380 -34.75 3.83 -13.26
N ILE A 381 -35.12 5.11 -13.33
CA ILE A 381 -36.48 5.56 -13.00
C ILE A 381 -37.48 4.94 -13.98
N LYS A 382 -37.17 4.97 -15.28
CA LYS A 382 -37.97 4.32 -16.31
C LYS A 382 -38.11 2.83 -16.03
N GLU A 383 -37.00 2.12 -15.83
CA GLU A 383 -36.97 0.69 -15.54
C GLU A 383 -37.73 0.31 -14.26
N ARG A 384 -37.71 1.15 -13.22
CA ARG A 384 -38.50 0.92 -12.00
C ARG A 384 -39.98 1.17 -12.16
N ALA A 385 -40.35 2.14 -13.01
CA ALA A 385 -41.74 2.46 -13.29
C ALA A 385 -42.39 1.42 -14.20
N THR A 386 -41.66 0.94 -15.22
CA THR A 386 -42.15 -0.04 -16.20
C THR A 386 -41.87 -1.49 -15.80
N GLY A 387 -40.89 -1.71 -14.91
CA GLY A 387 -40.49 -3.04 -14.49
C GLY A 387 -41.58 -3.73 -13.68
N PRO A 388 -41.68 -5.07 -13.77
CA PRO A 388 -42.59 -5.82 -12.91
C PRO A 388 -42.22 -5.50 -11.47
N ARG A 389 -43.18 -5.01 -10.68
CA ARG A 389 -42.98 -4.83 -9.23
C ARG A 389 -42.51 -6.17 -8.69
N ALA A 390 -41.23 -6.22 -8.30
CA ALA A 390 -40.67 -7.39 -7.64
C ALA A 390 -41.43 -7.53 -6.31
N THR A 391 -42.52 -8.28 -6.34
CA THR A 391 -43.13 -8.78 -5.13
C THR A 391 -42.05 -9.62 -4.48
N SER A 392 -41.47 -9.11 -3.40
CA SER A 392 -40.74 -9.91 -2.45
C SER A 392 -41.73 -10.91 -1.87
N ARG A 393 -41.99 -11.98 -2.63
CA ARG A 393 -42.69 -13.16 -2.13
C ARG A 393 -41.68 -13.89 -1.27
N LEU A 394 -41.77 -13.64 0.03
CA LEU A 394 -41.30 -14.54 1.09
C LEU A 394 -42.05 -15.90 1.07
N THR A 395 -42.25 -16.50 -0.10
CA THR A 395 -42.94 -17.79 -0.24
C THR A 395 -42.10 -18.74 -1.08
N SER A 396 -41.55 -19.71 -0.35
CA SER A 396 -40.93 -20.96 -0.79
C SER A 396 -41.51 -21.58 -2.08
N LYS A 397 -40.69 -21.64 -3.14
CA LYS A 397 -40.37 -22.82 -3.97
C LYS A 397 -39.68 -22.35 -5.27
N PRO A 398 -38.53 -22.92 -5.65
CA PRO A 398 -37.97 -22.68 -6.98
C PRO A 398 -38.82 -23.42 -8.02
N SER A 399 -39.21 -22.72 -9.08
CA SER A 399 -39.81 -23.32 -10.29
C SER A 399 -38.73 -24.05 -11.09
N PRO A 400 -39.05 -25.15 -11.81
CA PRO A 400 -38.04 -25.96 -12.47
C PRO A 400 -37.53 -25.27 -13.73
N PHE A 401 -36.22 -25.06 -13.79
CA PHE A 401 -35.53 -24.54 -14.96
C PHE A 401 -35.25 -25.69 -15.93
N THR A 402 -35.95 -25.70 -17.05
CA THR A 402 -35.61 -26.46 -18.25
C THR A 402 -34.55 -25.74 -19.05
N GLY A 403 -33.40 -26.39 -19.25
CA GLY A 403 -32.60 -26.30 -20.47
C GLY A 403 -31.60 -25.15 -20.58
N ASP A 404 -30.36 -25.43 -20.19
CA ASP A 404 -29.19 -25.51 -21.08
C ASP A 404 -27.92 -24.87 -20.48
N GLY A 405 -26.78 -25.56 -20.58
CA GLY A 405 -25.46 -25.06 -20.16
C GLY A 405 -24.77 -25.81 -19.02
N ILE A 406 -24.16 -26.94 -19.37
CA ILE A 406 -23.27 -27.75 -18.52
C ILE A 406 -21.92 -27.02 -18.38
N ILE A 407 -21.69 -26.27 -17.29
CA ILE A 407 -20.38 -25.95 -16.65
C ILE A 407 -20.71 -25.25 -15.31
N GLY A 408 -20.83 -26.02 -14.23
CA GLY A 408 -21.09 -25.42 -12.91
C GLY A 408 -21.16 -26.38 -11.74
N ASN A 409 -20.87 -27.67 -11.94
CA ASN A 409 -21.06 -28.70 -10.92
C ASN A 409 -19.73 -29.18 -10.32
N LEU A 410 -18.90 -28.23 -9.86
CA LEU A 410 -17.73 -28.53 -9.03
C LEU A 410 -17.45 -27.44 -7.98
N GLY A 411 -18.53 -27.03 -7.30
CA GLY A 411 -18.44 -26.22 -6.09
C GLY A 411 -19.49 -26.72 -5.13
N ALA A 412 -19.10 -27.56 -4.18
CA ALA A 412 -19.93 -27.96 -3.06
C ALA A 412 -20.38 -26.68 -2.32
N LYS A 413 -21.61 -26.24 -2.59
CA LYS A 413 -22.25 -25.15 -1.85
C LYS A 413 -22.91 -25.79 -0.64
N ASP A 414 -22.17 -25.83 0.47
CA ASP A 414 -22.77 -26.02 1.78
C ASP A 414 -23.74 -24.87 2.04
N THR A 415 -25.03 -25.13 1.81
CA THR A 415 -26.10 -24.24 2.25
C THR A 415 -26.23 -24.38 3.77
N VAL A 416 -25.45 -23.60 4.51
CA VAL A 416 -25.56 -23.50 5.97
C VAL A 416 -26.89 -22.80 6.29
N LYS A 417 -27.90 -23.60 6.66
CA LYS A 417 -29.14 -23.10 7.27
C LYS A 417 -28.84 -22.80 8.74
N ILE A 418 -28.73 -21.52 9.07
CA ILE A 418 -28.59 -21.07 10.46
C ILE A 418 -29.98 -21.22 11.12
N HIS A 419 -30.10 -22.21 11.99
CA HIS A 419 -31.25 -22.33 12.89
C HIS A 419 -30.97 -21.54 14.16
N ASP A 420 -31.63 -20.40 14.34
CA ASP A 420 -31.72 -19.74 15.65
C ASP A 420 -32.69 -20.55 16.53
N SER A 421 -32.20 -21.59 17.19
CA SER A 421 -32.95 -22.22 18.27
C SER A 421 -32.82 -21.36 19.52
N ARG A 422 -33.88 -20.64 19.90
CA ARG A 422 -34.05 -20.00 21.22
C ARG A 422 -34.18 -21.00 22.38
N ALA A 423 -33.69 -22.22 22.22
CA ALA A 423 -33.65 -23.22 23.26
C ALA A 423 -32.27 -23.17 23.92
N GLN A 424 -32.23 -23.05 25.25
CA GLN A 424 -31.01 -23.16 26.04
C GLN A 424 -30.30 -24.47 25.65
N PRO A 425 -29.03 -24.45 25.21
CA PRO A 425 -28.35 -25.69 24.82
C PRO A 425 -28.20 -26.58 26.05
N TYR A 426 -28.66 -27.83 25.94
CA TYR A 426 -28.53 -28.84 26.98
C TYR A 426 -27.06 -28.96 27.38
N GLY A 427 -26.75 -28.45 28.57
CA GLY A 427 -25.38 -28.23 28.99
C GLY A 427 -24.77 -29.49 29.58
N PHE A 428 -23.45 -29.61 29.54
CA PHE A 428 -22.70 -30.71 30.17
C PHE A 428 -23.05 -30.87 31.67
N LYS A 429 -23.48 -29.78 32.34
CA LYS A 429 -24.00 -29.81 33.71
C LYS A 429 -25.36 -30.48 33.85
N GLU A 430 -26.26 -30.32 32.87
CA GLU A 430 -27.57 -30.97 32.85
C GLU A 430 -27.40 -32.46 32.56
N TRP A 431 -26.50 -32.79 31.63
CA TRP A 431 -26.11 -34.18 31.35
C TRP A 431 -25.58 -34.90 32.60
N TRP A 432 -24.64 -34.29 33.35
CA TRP A 432 -24.14 -34.89 34.60
C TRP A 432 -25.19 -35.00 35.70
N LYS A 433 -26.16 -34.07 35.75
CA LYS A 433 -27.28 -34.14 36.69
C LYS A 433 -28.28 -35.24 36.35
N ASP A 434 -28.54 -35.49 35.08
CA ASP A 434 -29.42 -36.58 34.64
C ASP A 434 -28.77 -37.95 34.81
N VAL A 435 -27.46 -38.07 34.52
CA VAL A 435 -26.72 -39.34 34.69
C VAL A 435 -26.65 -39.80 36.15
N TRP A 436 -26.77 -38.87 37.11
CA TRP A 436 -26.70 -39.16 38.55
C TRP A 436 -28.03 -39.04 39.29
N LYS A 437 -29.13 -38.75 38.59
CA LYS A 437 -30.49 -38.88 39.15
C LYS A 437 -30.97 -40.32 38.99
N LYS A 438 -30.83 -41.09 40.07
CA LYS A 438 -31.63 -42.27 40.35
C LYS A 438 -32.88 -41.86 41.12
#